data_AF-A0AAD9VVT8-F1
#
_entry.id   AF-A0AAD9VVT8-F1
#
_cell.length_a   1.000
_cell.length_b   1.000
_cell.length_c   1.000
_cell.angle_alpha   90.00
_cell.angle_beta   90.00
_cell.angle_gamma   90.00
#
_symmetry.space_group_name_H-M   'P 1'
#
loop_
_entity.id
_entity.type
_entity.pdbx_description
1 polymer ?
#
loop_
_entity_poly.entity_id
_entity_poly.type
_entity_poly.pdbx_seq_one_letter_code
_entity_poly.pdbx_strand_id
1 'polypeptide(L)'
;MRRADQENEDIKMTEITCSKCNADNGSKGAYNFSHIQDLCPSDRRRISLLIKHLAKRTREMHEAKSNLAVSESEKTALFEEYQMFLSRHQYEKKQLESELSEAKTEKNTLKIQILQALELLTYQLLIQEKEFMNLVENVRNLLCEKVIMHNVLSRKEIEKSNLIAKVQRLKESLRLEKLMHSRDLAHNLIRSKMIDKASQTADDFHLYTNCGIRKCNCNPTNVTLNLKYTQSIKTKSKNDLEEPTSDGTLMRDLFFRIPNIEDNESLYLMPTLPKDFN
;
A
#
# COMPACT_ATOMS: atom_id res chain seq x y z
N MET A 1 -10.48 4.20 65.48
CA MET A 1 -11.17 3.50 66.59
C MET A 1 -10.21 2.51 67.24
N ARG A 2 -9.49 2.94 68.28
CA ARG A 2 -8.95 2.09 69.34
C ARG A 2 -9.25 2.82 70.63
N ARG A 3 -10.13 2.24 71.44
CA ARG A 3 -10.34 2.65 72.82
C ARG A 3 -9.13 2.14 73.60
N ALA A 4 -8.42 3.05 74.25
CA ALA A 4 -7.50 2.71 75.32
C ALA A 4 -8.11 3.33 76.58
N ASP A 5 -8.86 2.49 77.29
CA ASP A 5 -8.78 2.29 78.73
C ASP A 5 -8.28 3.49 79.54
N GLN A 6 -9.24 4.33 79.91
CA GLN A 6 -9.55 4.68 81.29
C GLN A 6 -8.60 4.15 82.38
N GLU A 7 -7.46 4.82 82.57
CA GLU A 7 -6.76 4.83 83.86
C GLU A 7 -7.28 6.03 84.66
N ASN A 8 -8.38 5.79 85.35
CA ASN A 8 -8.80 6.58 86.49
C ASN A 8 -7.79 6.28 87.60
N GLU A 9 -6.70 7.05 87.68
CA GLU A 9 -5.88 7.06 88.88
C GLU A 9 -6.72 7.61 90.03
N ASP A 10 -7.40 6.70 90.73
CA ASP A 10 -7.87 6.92 92.08
C ASP A 10 -6.69 7.44 92.88
N ILE A 11 -6.74 8.72 93.20
CA ILE A 11 -5.85 9.36 94.16
C ILE A 11 -6.11 8.65 95.50
N LYS A 12 -5.37 7.56 95.76
CA LYS A 12 -5.20 7.03 97.10
C LYS A 12 -4.62 8.18 97.90
N MET A 13 -5.45 8.80 98.75
CA MET A 13 -4.98 9.60 99.86
C MET A 13 -4.22 8.66 100.79
N THR A 14 -2.96 8.37 100.45
CA THR A 14 -1.99 7.92 101.42
C THR A 14 -1.93 9.03 102.47
N GLU A 15 -2.28 8.71 103.71
CA GLU A 15 -1.95 9.54 104.86
C GLU A 15 -0.43 9.69 104.89
N ILE A 16 0.09 10.73 104.23
CA ILE A 16 1.49 11.09 104.30
C ILE A 16 1.66 11.78 105.64
N THR A 17 2.01 10.99 106.65
CA THR A 17 2.53 11.51 107.91
C THR A 17 3.80 12.32 107.63
N CYS A 18 3.77 13.59 108.00
CA CYS A 18 4.88 14.53 107.90
C CYS A 18 6.07 14.05 108.73
N SER A 19 7.17 13.66 108.08
CA SER A 19 8.42 13.24 108.73
C SER A 19 9.19 14.38 109.40
N LYS A 20 8.82 15.65 109.17
CA LYS A 20 9.28 16.82 109.96
C LYS A 20 8.49 17.06 111.25
N CYS A 21 7.38 16.34 111.44
CA CYS A 21 6.49 16.49 112.57
C CYS A 21 6.76 15.43 113.67
N ASN A 22 7.64 14.45 113.38
CA ASN A 22 8.13 13.43 114.29
C ASN A 22 9.67 13.47 114.36
N ALA A 23 10.23 14.59 114.81
CA ALA A 23 11.63 14.65 115.22
C ALA A 23 11.78 15.66 116.37
N ASP A 24 11.33 15.24 117.54
CA ASP A 24 11.88 15.78 118.78
C ASP A 24 13.32 15.30 118.92
N ASN A 25 14.20 16.27 119.22
CA ASN A 25 15.53 16.16 119.85
C ASN A 25 16.72 16.55 118.96
N GLY A 26 17.06 17.83 118.99
CA GLY A 26 18.46 18.25 118.85
C GLY A 26 18.70 19.52 118.03
N SER A 27 19.12 20.57 118.75
CA SER A 27 19.86 21.74 118.27
C SER A 27 19.07 22.93 117.67
N LYS A 28 19.04 23.97 118.53
CA LYS A 28 19.05 25.42 118.26
C LYS A 28 19.19 25.85 116.79
N GLY A 29 18.17 26.57 116.33
CA GLY A 29 18.26 27.46 115.16
C GLY A 29 17.56 26.93 113.92
N ALA A 30 16.24 26.77 113.95
CA ALA A 30 15.48 26.47 112.75
C ALA A 30 14.10 27.13 112.84
N TYR A 31 13.75 27.89 111.81
CA TYR A 31 12.47 28.58 111.65
C TYR A 31 11.29 27.68 112.04
N ASN A 32 10.49 28.13 113.01
CA ASN A 32 9.22 27.50 113.40
C ASN A 32 8.25 27.62 112.22
N PHE A 33 8.21 26.61 111.35
CA PHE A 33 7.16 26.48 110.37
C PHE A 33 5.89 26.01 111.09
N SER A 34 4.90 26.89 111.24
CA SER A 34 3.57 26.53 111.75
C SER A 34 3.01 25.38 110.93
N HIS A 35 2.69 24.26 111.58
CA HIS A 35 2.08 23.12 110.90
C HIS A 35 0.64 23.50 110.50
N ILE A 36 0.14 22.98 109.38
CA ILE A 36 -1.21 23.34 108.91
C ILE A 36 -2.30 22.97 109.94
N GLN A 37 -2.00 22.04 110.85
CA GLN A 37 -2.86 21.64 111.97
C GLN A 37 -2.93 22.69 113.10
N ASP A 38 -1.93 23.58 113.19
CA ASP A 38 -1.86 24.68 114.17
C ASP A 38 -2.75 25.87 113.79
N LEU A 39 -3.25 25.88 112.56
CA LEU A 39 -4.18 26.90 112.05
C LEU A 39 -5.61 26.67 112.53
N CYS A 40 -6.40 27.74 112.62
CA CYS A 40 -7.81 27.62 112.95
C CYS A 40 -8.56 26.77 111.89
N PRO A 41 -9.63 26.05 112.25
CA PRO A 41 -10.35 25.19 111.32
C PRO A 41 -10.88 25.91 110.07
N SER A 42 -11.20 27.20 110.18
CA SER A 42 -11.64 28.03 109.05
C SER A 42 -10.52 28.23 108.03
N ASP A 43 -9.31 28.57 108.49
CA ASP A 43 -8.14 28.76 107.62
C ASP A 43 -7.71 27.46 106.97
N ARG A 44 -7.77 26.33 107.69
CA ARG A 44 -7.53 25.00 107.11
C ARG A 44 -8.48 24.67 105.96
N ARG A 45 -9.79 24.96 106.13
CA ARG A 45 -10.79 24.76 105.06
C ARG A 45 -10.51 25.66 103.86
N ARG A 46 -10.14 26.92 104.09
CA ARG A 46 -9.80 27.88 103.04
C ARG A 46 -8.56 27.46 102.26
N ILE A 47 -7.51 27.00 102.93
CA ILE A 47 -6.29 26.49 102.28
C ILE A 47 -6.58 25.22 101.49
N SER A 48 -7.38 24.29 102.02
CA SER A 48 -7.77 23.08 101.28
C SER A 48 -8.57 23.39 100.01
N LEU A 49 -9.50 24.36 100.07
CA LEU A 49 -10.21 24.87 98.90
C LEU A 49 -9.26 25.48 97.86
N LEU A 50 -8.29 26.29 98.30
CA LEU A 50 -7.27 26.87 97.42
C LEU A 50 -6.42 25.80 96.74
N ILE A 51 -6.02 24.75 97.47
CA ILE A 51 -5.27 23.61 96.92
C ILE A 51 -6.13 22.86 95.88
N LYS A 52 -7.42 22.62 96.16
CA LYS A 52 -8.35 22.00 95.19
C LYS A 52 -8.49 22.85 93.92
N HIS A 53 -8.65 24.16 94.07
CA HIS A 53 -8.72 25.08 92.94
C HIS A 53 -7.40 25.10 92.15
N LEU A 54 -6.25 25.12 92.82
CA LEU A 54 -4.94 25.06 92.18
C LEU A 54 -4.77 23.75 91.40
N ALA A 55 -5.05 22.60 92.02
CA ALA A 55 -4.96 21.30 91.36
C ALA A 55 -5.92 21.17 90.16
N LYS A 56 -7.11 21.77 90.24
CA LYS A 56 -8.04 21.86 89.12
C LYS A 56 -7.48 22.73 87.99
N ARG A 57 -7.01 23.94 88.30
CA ARG A 57 -6.42 24.87 87.32
C ARG A 57 -5.17 24.32 86.66
N THR A 58 -4.31 23.61 87.41
CA THR A 58 -3.12 22.97 86.87
C THR A 58 -3.49 21.86 85.89
N ARG A 59 -4.49 21.03 86.21
CA ARG A 59 -5.00 20.01 85.27
C ARG A 59 -5.59 20.63 84.01
N GLU A 60 -6.45 21.63 84.14
CA GLU A 60 -7.03 22.36 83.00
C GLU A 60 -5.94 22.98 82.11
N MET A 61 -4.88 23.55 82.71
CA MET A 61 -3.74 24.10 81.96
C MET A 61 -2.98 23.00 81.20
N HIS A 62 -2.72 21.84 81.81
CA HIS A 62 -2.03 20.73 81.15
C HIS A 62 -2.87 20.15 80.01
N GLU A 63 -4.18 19.99 80.22
CA GLU A 63 -5.11 19.53 79.18
C GLU A 63 -5.18 20.52 78.01
N ALA A 64 -5.28 21.83 78.29
CA ALA A 64 -5.24 22.85 77.25
C ALA A 64 -3.93 22.85 76.45
N LYS A 65 -2.78 22.67 77.12
CA LYS A 65 -1.47 22.53 76.45
C LYS A 65 -1.38 21.27 75.60
N SER A 66 -1.90 20.15 76.09
CA SER A 66 -1.95 18.90 75.33
C SER A 66 -2.82 19.06 74.07
N ASN A 67 -4.02 19.64 74.22
CA ASN A 67 -4.93 19.87 73.09
C ASN A 67 -4.34 20.86 72.07
N LEU A 68 -3.63 21.89 72.54
CA LEU A 68 -2.92 22.81 71.67
C LEU A 68 -1.83 22.09 70.87
N ALA A 69 -1.01 21.26 71.52
CA ALA A 69 0.05 20.51 70.84
C ALA A 69 -0.51 19.54 69.79
N VAL A 70 -1.62 18.85 70.09
CA VAL A 70 -2.32 17.98 69.13
C VAL A 70 -2.82 18.82 67.94
N SER A 71 -3.51 19.93 68.20
CA SER A 71 -4.05 20.80 67.14
C SER A 71 -2.95 21.41 66.26
N GLU A 72 -1.81 21.79 66.84
CA GLU A 72 -0.65 22.27 66.08
C GLU A 72 -0.09 21.16 65.18
N SER A 73 0.01 19.93 65.69
CA SER A 73 0.47 18.77 64.91
C SER A 73 -0.48 18.41 63.76
N GLU A 74 -1.79 18.48 63.99
CA GLU A 74 -2.81 18.23 62.96
C GLU A 74 -2.76 19.31 61.88
N LYS A 75 -2.61 20.58 62.28
CA LYS A 75 -2.45 21.69 61.34
C LYS A 75 -1.23 21.51 60.46
N THR A 76 -0.08 21.11 61.02
CA THR A 76 1.13 20.88 60.23
C THR A 76 0.95 19.68 59.28
N ALA A 77 0.36 18.59 59.75
CA ALA A 77 0.11 17.41 58.92
C ALA A 77 -0.83 17.72 57.74
N LEU A 78 -1.92 18.44 58.00
CA LEU A 78 -2.86 18.87 56.95
C LEU A 78 -2.21 19.83 55.95
N PHE A 79 -1.34 20.72 56.42
CA PHE A 79 -0.61 21.65 55.56
C PHE A 79 0.35 20.90 54.63
N GLU A 80 1.11 19.94 55.16
CA GLU A 80 2.02 19.08 54.39
C GLU A 80 1.26 18.24 53.36
N GLU A 81 0.15 17.63 53.75
CA GLU A 81 -0.69 16.84 52.84
C GLU A 81 -1.24 17.70 51.70
N TYR A 82 -1.74 18.90 52.00
CA TYR A 82 -2.22 19.84 50.99
C TYR A 82 -1.10 20.29 50.05
N GLN A 83 0.10 20.52 50.57
CA GLN A 83 1.26 20.90 49.75
C GLN A 83 1.68 19.76 48.80
N MET A 84 1.67 18.51 49.28
CA MET A 84 1.94 17.33 48.46
C MET A 84 0.86 17.12 47.39
N PHE A 85 -0.40 17.33 47.74
CA PHE A 85 -1.51 17.27 46.78
C PHE A 85 -1.35 18.32 45.68
N LEU A 86 -1.03 19.56 46.04
CA LEU A 86 -0.80 20.64 45.07
C LEU A 86 0.38 20.35 44.15
N SER A 87 1.50 19.89 44.68
CA SER A 87 2.69 19.60 43.88
C SER A 87 2.44 18.46 42.89
N ARG A 88 1.74 17.41 43.34
CA ARG A 88 1.30 16.31 42.48
C ARG A 88 0.38 16.79 41.37
N HIS A 89 -0.64 17.58 41.69
CA HIS A 89 -1.56 18.11 40.67
C HIS A 89 -0.86 19.01 39.65
N GLN A 90 0.09 19.83 40.09
CA GLN A 90 0.88 20.67 39.19
C GLN A 90 1.76 19.84 38.25
N TYR A 91 2.34 18.75 38.76
CA TYR A 91 3.11 17.80 37.95
C TYR A 91 2.21 17.11 36.91
N GLU A 92 1.10 16.52 37.34
CA GLU A 92 0.14 15.85 36.46
C GLU A 92 -0.39 16.80 35.39
N LYS A 93 -0.70 18.05 35.75
CA LYS A 93 -1.12 19.08 34.79
C LYS A 93 -0.06 19.34 33.73
N LYS A 94 1.20 19.55 34.14
CA LYS A 94 2.31 19.79 33.20
C LYS A 94 2.56 18.59 32.29
N GLN A 95 2.44 17.37 32.82
CA GLN A 95 2.55 16.15 32.04
C GLN A 95 1.46 16.08 30.97
N LEU A 96 0.19 16.27 31.36
CA LEU A 96 -0.93 16.27 30.42
C LEU A 96 -0.82 17.39 29.37
N GLU A 97 -0.33 18.58 29.75
CA GLU A 97 -0.07 19.67 28.81
C GLU A 97 1.02 19.29 27.78
N SER A 98 2.06 18.58 28.20
CA SER A 98 3.11 18.06 27.32
C SER A 98 2.57 17.00 26.36
N GLU A 99 1.85 15.99 26.88
CA GLU A 99 1.23 14.93 26.08
C GLU A 99 0.23 15.50 25.07
N LEU A 100 -0.57 16.50 25.47
CA LEU A 100 -1.48 17.19 24.57
C LEU A 100 -0.74 17.97 23.47
N SER A 101 0.37 18.63 23.81
CA SER A 101 1.19 19.34 22.84
C SER A 101 1.80 18.39 21.82
N GLU A 102 2.33 17.25 22.27
CA GLU A 102 2.90 16.21 21.40
C GLU A 102 1.84 15.59 20.48
N ALA A 103 0.68 15.21 21.01
CA ALA A 103 -0.41 14.69 20.19
C ALA A 103 -0.89 15.72 19.15
N LYS A 104 -0.86 17.01 19.48
CA LYS A 104 -1.23 18.09 18.55
C LYS A 104 -0.19 18.29 17.44
N THR A 105 1.10 18.20 17.76
CA THR A 105 2.16 18.30 16.75
C THR A 105 2.12 17.09 15.82
N GLU A 106 1.97 15.87 16.36
CA GLU A 106 1.82 14.64 15.57
C GLU A 106 0.59 14.69 14.65
N LYS A 107 -0.57 15.13 15.17
CA LYS A 107 -1.75 15.33 14.33
C LYS A 107 -1.48 16.29 13.16
N ASN A 108 -0.76 17.38 13.41
CA ASN A 108 -0.46 18.36 12.38
C ASN A 108 0.53 17.82 11.35
N THR A 109 1.56 17.07 11.76
CA THR A 109 2.50 16.44 10.82
C THR A 109 1.79 15.42 9.94
N LEU A 110 0.96 14.55 10.53
CA LEU A 110 0.13 13.59 9.79
C LEU A 110 -0.80 14.29 8.80
N LYS A 111 -1.46 15.38 9.23
CA LYS A 111 -2.33 16.17 8.35
C LYS A 111 -1.56 16.71 7.14
N ILE A 112 -0.35 17.24 7.34
CA ILE A 112 0.48 17.76 6.26
C ILE A 112 0.88 16.63 5.31
N GLN A 113 1.34 15.49 5.84
CA GLN A 113 1.73 14.33 5.03
C GLN A 113 0.56 13.81 4.19
N ILE A 114 -0.64 13.70 4.78
CA ILE A 114 -1.84 13.29 4.06
C ILE A 114 -2.18 14.27 2.94
N LEU A 115 -2.13 15.57 3.20
CA LEU A 115 -2.41 16.59 2.18
C LEU A 115 -1.42 16.50 1.01
N GLN A 116 -0.13 16.37 1.30
CA GLN A 116 0.91 16.22 0.28
C GLN A 116 0.72 14.93 -0.54
N ALA A 117 0.41 13.82 0.11
CA ALA A 117 0.14 12.54 -0.57
C ALA A 117 -1.09 12.63 -1.48
N LEU A 118 -2.16 13.27 -1.01
CA LEU A 118 -3.38 13.49 -1.80
C LEU A 118 -3.13 14.41 -3.00
N GLU A 119 -2.34 15.47 -2.83
CA GLU A 119 -1.95 16.37 -3.91
C GLU A 119 -1.15 15.63 -4.98
N LEU A 120 -0.14 14.87 -4.59
CA LEU A 120 0.65 14.01 -5.50
C LEU A 120 -0.22 13.01 -6.25
N LEU A 121 -1.12 12.32 -5.55
CA LEU A 121 -2.04 11.37 -6.16
C LEU A 121 -2.96 12.05 -7.18
N THR A 122 -3.46 13.25 -6.86
CA THR A 122 -4.31 14.04 -7.76
C THR A 122 -3.55 14.42 -9.04
N TYR A 123 -2.29 14.85 -8.91
CA TYR A 123 -1.44 15.13 -10.07
C TYR A 123 -1.19 13.88 -10.93
N GLN A 124 -0.92 12.73 -10.30
CA GLN A 124 -0.73 11.47 -11.00
C GLN A 124 -1.99 11.04 -11.76
N LEU A 125 -3.16 11.14 -11.14
CA LEU A 125 -4.44 10.84 -11.78
C LEU A 125 -4.69 11.73 -13.00
N LEU A 126 -4.42 13.03 -12.90
CA LEU A 126 -4.55 13.96 -14.03
C LEU A 126 -3.64 13.60 -15.20
N ILE A 127 -2.39 13.21 -14.93
CA ILE A 127 -1.45 12.77 -15.97
C ILE A 127 -1.94 11.49 -16.61
N GLN A 128 -2.35 10.50 -15.82
CA GLN A 128 -2.89 9.23 -16.32
C GLN A 128 -4.14 9.45 -17.17
N GLU A 129 -5.08 10.29 -16.72
CA GLU A 129 -6.29 10.61 -17.47
C GLU A 129 -5.93 11.22 -18.84
N LYS A 130 -4.95 12.14 -18.89
CA LYS A 130 -4.47 12.70 -20.14
C LYS A 130 -3.85 11.65 -21.06
N GLU A 131 -3.04 10.74 -20.53
CA GLU A 131 -2.44 9.64 -21.28
C GLU A 131 -3.51 8.68 -21.82
N PHE A 132 -4.53 8.35 -21.02
CA PHE A 132 -5.67 7.55 -21.45
C PHE A 132 -6.44 8.22 -22.58
N MET A 133 -6.69 9.52 -22.49
CA MET A 133 -7.38 10.26 -23.56
C MET A 133 -6.59 10.24 -24.87
N ASN A 134 -5.27 10.45 -24.80
CA ASN A 134 -4.40 10.34 -25.98
C ASN A 134 -4.41 8.92 -26.56
N LEU A 135 -4.39 7.89 -25.71
CA LEU A 135 -4.46 6.50 -26.15
C LEU A 135 -5.80 6.19 -26.85
N VAL A 136 -6.92 6.67 -26.30
CA VAL A 136 -8.25 6.51 -26.90
C VAL A 136 -8.30 7.16 -28.28
N GLU A 137 -7.74 8.36 -28.44
CA GLU A 137 -7.66 9.04 -29.74
C GLU A 137 -6.79 8.25 -30.73
N ASN A 138 -5.62 7.75 -30.30
CA ASN A 138 -4.74 6.93 -31.13
C ASN A 138 -5.44 5.64 -31.59
N VAL A 139 -6.12 4.93 -30.70
CA VAL A 139 -6.88 3.71 -31.04
C VAL A 139 -7.99 4.04 -32.05
N ARG A 140 -8.68 5.17 -31.88
CA ARG A 140 -9.70 5.63 -32.82
C ARG A 140 -9.11 5.91 -34.21
N ASN A 141 -7.96 6.57 -34.27
CA ASN A 141 -7.26 6.86 -35.52
C ASN A 141 -6.84 5.57 -36.24
N LEU A 142 -6.22 4.63 -35.50
CA LEU A 142 -5.84 3.32 -36.04
C LEU A 142 -7.04 2.51 -36.53
N LEU A 143 -8.19 2.59 -35.85
CA LEU A 143 -9.42 1.94 -36.30
C LEU A 143 -9.92 2.54 -37.62
N CYS A 144 -9.91 3.86 -37.76
CA CYS A 144 -10.26 4.55 -39.00
C CYS A 144 -9.34 4.11 -40.15
N GLU A 145 -8.03 4.11 -39.93
CA GLU A 145 -7.04 3.67 -40.92
C GLU A 145 -7.25 2.20 -41.31
N LYS A 146 -7.51 1.31 -40.34
CA LYS A 146 -7.81 -0.09 -40.59
C LYS A 146 -9.04 -0.25 -41.49
N VAL A 147 -10.10 0.50 -41.25
CA VAL A 147 -11.32 0.47 -42.08
C VAL A 147 -11.03 0.95 -43.50
N ILE A 148 -10.27 2.04 -43.66
CA ILE A 148 -9.87 2.55 -44.97
C ILE A 148 -9.05 1.50 -45.74
N MET A 149 -8.04 0.91 -45.09
CA MET A 149 -7.19 -0.11 -45.68
C MET A 149 -7.97 -1.36 -46.06
N HIS A 150 -8.90 -1.80 -45.20
CA HIS A 150 -9.79 -2.93 -45.50
C HIS A 150 -10.65 -2.65 -46.74
N ASN A 151 -11.22 -1.45 -46.86
CA ASN A 151 -12.01 -1.05 -48.03
C ASN A 151 -11.17 -0.99 -49.32
N VAL A 152 -9.92 -0.52 -49.25
CA VAL A 152 -8.99 -0.53 -50.38
C VAL A 152 -8.66 -1.97 -50.80
N LEU A 153 -8.34 -2.84 -49.85
CA LEU A 153 -8.05 -4.25 -50.11
C LEU A 153 -9.24 -4.96 -50.74
N SER A 154 -10.45 -4.76 -50.21
CA SER A 154 -11.68 -5.33 -50.77
C SER A 154 -11.89 -4.89 -52.23
N ARG A 155 -11.73 -3.60 -52.53
CA ARG A 155 -11.79 -3.09 -53.92
C ARG A 155 -10.73 -3.73 -54.82
N LYS A 156 -9.50 -3.92 -54.33
CA LYS A 156 -8.42 -4.55 -55.10
C LYS A 156 -8.66 -6.04 -55.34
N GLU A 157 -9.26 -6.75 -54.39
CA GLU A 157 -9.63 -8.16 -54.60
C GLU A 157 -10.76 -8.30 -55.64
N ILE A 158 -11.73 -7.38 -55.64
CA ILE A 158 -12.76 -7.30 -56.69
C ILE A 158 -12.14 -7.00 -58.06
N GLU A 159 -11.23 -6.01 -58.14
CA GLU A 159 -10.53 -5.68 -59.39
C GLU A 159 -9.72 -6.87 -59.93
N LYS A 160 -8.99 -7.55 -59.04
CA LYS A 160 -8.23 -8.77 -59.36
C LYS A 160 -9.13 -9.89 -59.87
N SER A 161 -10.25 -10.18 -59.20
CA SER A 161 -11.19 -11.22 -59.66
C SER A 161 -11.79 -10.88 -61.03
N ASN A 162 -12.13 -9.62 -61.29
CA ASN A 162 -12.57 -9.15 -62.60
C ASN A 162 -11.51 -9.33 -63.69
N LEU A 163 -10.24 -9.02 -63.40
CA LEU A 163 -9.12 -9.24 -64.32
C LEU A 163 -8.89 -10.72 -64.60
N ILE A 164 -8.96 -11.59 -63.58
CA ILE A 164 -8.87 -13.04 -63.74
C ILE A 164 -9.98 -13.54 -64.68
N ALA A 165 -11.23 -13.11 -64.46
CA ALA A 165 -12.35 -13.47 -65.33
C ALA A 165 -12.18 -12.95 -66.76
N LYS A 166 -11.59 -11.76 -66.95
CA LYS A 166 -11.28 -11.21 -68.29
C LYS A 166 -10.21 -12.05 -69.00
N VAL A 167 -9.14 -12.43 -68.30
CA VAL A 167 -8.07 -13.30 -68.84
C VAL A 167 -8.62 -14.67 -69.22
N GLN A 168 -9.50 -15.26 -68.40
CA GLN A 168 -10.16 -16.54 -68.72
C GLN A 168 -10.99 -16.44 -70.00
N ARG A 169 -11.84 -15.41 -70.13
CA ARG A 169 -12.63 -15.16 -71.35
C ARG A 169 -11.77 -14.96 -72.59
N LEU A 170 -10.65 -14.22 -72.49
CA LEU A 170 -9.72 -14.03 -73.60
C LEU A 170 -9.02 -15.34 -73.99
N LYS A 171 -8.65 -16.16 -73.01
CA LYS A 171 -8.05 -17.49 -73.25
C LYS A 171 -9.04 -18.42 -73.96
N GLU A 172 -10.31 -18.40 -73.58
CA GLU A 172 -11.38 -19.15 -74.25
C GLU A 172 -11.63 -18.64 -75.68
N SER A 173 -11.70 -17.32 -75.87
CA SER A 173 -11.84 -16.71 -77.20
C SER A 173 -10.69 -17.09 -78.13
N LEU A 174 -9.44 -17.00 -77.64
CA LEU A 174 -8.26 -17.40 -78.41
C LEU A 174 -8.28 -18.90 -78.76
N ARG A 175 -8.77 -19.75 -77.86
CA ARG A 175 -8.95 -21.18 -78.12
C ARG A 175 -9.99 -21.41 -79.21
N LEU A 176 -11.11 -20.70 -79.19
CA LEU A 176 -12.16 -20.79 -80.20
C LEU A 176 -11.64 -20.32 -81.57
N GLU A 177 -10.92 -19.21 -81.62
CA GLU A 177 -10.33 -18.68 -82.85
C GLU A 177 -9.34 -19.67 -83.48
N LYS A 178 -8.47 -20.29 -82.67
CA LYS A 178 -7.57 -21.37 -83.14
C LYS A 178 -8.34 -22.55 -83.73
N LEU A 179 -9.47 -22.94 -83.13
CA LEU A 179 -10.32 -24.01 -83.65
C LEU A 179 -11.01 -23.60 -84.97
N MET A 180 -11.51 -22.36 -85.06
CA MET A 180 -12.10 -21.82 -86.29
C MET A 180 -11.08 -21.76 -87.42
N HIS A 181 -9.87 -21.26 -87.15
CA HIS A 181 -8.79 -21.21 -88.14
C HIS A 181 -8.40 -22.61 -88.62
N SER A 182 -8.31 -23.59 -87.71
CA SER A 182 -8.05 -24.98 -88.07
C SER A 182 -9.17 -25.59 -88.93
N ARG A 183 -10.44 -25.29 -88.62
CA ARG A 183 -11.60 -25.68 -89.45
C ARG A 183 -11.50 -25.08 -90.84
N ASP A 184 -11.19 -23.79 -90.94
CA ASP A 184 -11.12 -23.09 -92.22
C ASP A 184 -9.97 -23.62 -93.09
N LEU A 185 -8.81 -23.91 -92.50
CA LEU A 185 -7.71 -24.61 -93.18
C LEU A 185 -8.13 -25.99 -93.68
N ALA A 186 -8.81 -26.78 -92.85
CA ALA A 186 -9.31 -28.10 -93.24
C ALA A 186 -10.34 -28.01 -94.38
N HIS A 187 -11.26 -27.05 -94.30
CA HIS A 187 -12.27 -26.81 -95.33
C HIS A 187 -11.62 -26.36 -96.66
N ASN A 188 -10.63 -25.47 -96.61
CA ASN A 188 -9.90 -25.04 -97.80
C ASN A 188 -9.09 -26.18 -98.43
N LEU A 189 -8.47 -27.06 -97.62
CA LEU A 189 -7.81 -28.27 -98.10
C LEU A 189 -8.77 -29.26 -98.76
N ILE A 190 -9.98 -29.43 -98.20
CA ILE A 190 -11.01 -30.27 -98.82
C ILE A 190 -11.47 -29.65 -100.15
N ARG A 191 -11.71 -28.34 -100.18
CA ARG A 191 -12.10 -27.62 -101.40
C ARG A 191 -11.01 -27.70 -102.48
N SER A 192 -9.74 -27.51 -102.14
CA SER A 192 -8.65 -27.63 -103.11
C SER A 192 -8.53 -29.06 -103.66
N LYS A 193 -8.65 -30.08 -102.80
CA LYS A 193 -8.70 -31.49 -103.23
C LYS A 193 -9.92 -31.81 -104.12
N MET A 194 -11.06 -31.13 -103.92
CA MET A 194 -12.23 -31.29 -104.80
C MET A 194 -12.03 -30.60 -106.15
N ILE A 195 -11.33 -29.46 -106.20
CA ILE A 195 -10.95 -28.79 -107.46
C ILE A 195 -9.94 -29.66 -108.23
N ASP A 196 -8.95 -30.25 -107.56
CA ASP A 196 -7.98 -31.17 -108.18
C ASP A 196 -8.65 -32.46 -108.69
N LYS A 197 -9.72 -32.94 -108.07
CA LYS A 197 -10.50 -34.09 -108.56
C LYS A 197 -11.36 -33.79 -109.79
N ALA A 198 -11.66 -32.51 -110.08
CA ALA A 198 -12.30 -32.12 -111.34
C ALA A 198 -11.30 -32.03 -112.51
N SER A 199 -10.00 -32.10 -112.22
CA SER A 199 -8.90 -32.06 -113.18
C SER A 199 -7.98 -33.28 -112.99
N GLN A 200 -8.52 -34.49 -113.14
CA GLN A 200 -7.72 -35.71 -113.26
C GLN A 200 -8.19 -36.54 -114.47
N THR A 201 -7.56 -36.29 -115.61
CA THR A 201 -7.12 -37.36 -116.51
C THR A 201 -5.71 -37.77 -116.09
N ALA A 202 -5.49 -39.07 -115.98
CA ALA A 202 -4.22 -39.69 -115.65
C ALA A 202 -3.09 -39.26 -116.60
N ASP A 203 -1.89 -39.05 -116.06
CA ASP A 203 -0.72 -39.85 -116.47
C ASP A 203 0.47 -39.61 -115.53
N ASP A 204 1.19 -40.70 -115.28
CA ASP A 204 2.39 -40.82 -114.48
C ASP A 204 3.53 -39.96 -115.00
N PHE A 205 4.18 -39.18 -114.14
CA PHE A 205 5.61 -38.88 -114.28
C PHE A 205 6.26 -38.68 -112.92
N HIS A 206 7.10 -39.65 -112.54
CA HIS A 206 8.09 -39.51 -111.49
C HIS A 206 9.17 -38.49 -111.92
N LEU A 207 9.31 -37.39 -111.19
CA LEU A 207 10.59 -36.69 -111.08
C LEU A 207 10.82 -36.21 -109.65
N TYR A 208 11.93 -36.68 -109.10
CA TYR A 208 12.56 -36.21 -107.87
C TYR A 208 12.95 -34.73 -108.01
N THR A 209 12.56 -33.90 -107.03
CA THR A 209 13.37 -32.75 -106.63
C THR A 209 13.30 -32.56 -105.12
N ASN A 210 14.43 -32.86 -104.48
CA ASN A 210 14.77 -32.47 -103.12
C ASN A 210 14.55 -30.97 -102.91
N CYS A 211 13.85 -30.60 -101.83
CA CYS A 211 14.05 -29.30 -101.20
C CYS A 211 13.82 -29.38 -99.69
N GLY A 212 14.94 -29.33 -98.95
CA GLY A 212 15.01 -28.52 -97.74
C GLY A 212 14.47 -29.13 -96.45
N ILE A 213 15.31 -29.96 -95.83
CA ILE A 213 15.39 -30.04 -94.38
C ILE A 213 15.57 -28.62 -93.81
N ARG A 214 14.60 -28.12 -93.04
CA ARG A 214 14.89 -27.31 -91.86
C ARG A 214 14.42 -28.06 -90.62
N LYS A 215 15.31 -28.94 -90.16
CA LYS A 215 15.44 -29.27 -88.73
C LYS A 215 15.74 -27.96 -88.00
N CYS A 216 14.77 -27.40 -87.30
CA CYS A 216 15.07 -26.57 -86.15
C CYS A 216 15.47 -27.52 -85.01
N ASN A 217 16.76 -27.84 -84.97
CA ASN A 217 17.41 -28.19 -83.72
C ASN A 217 17.46 -26.91 -82.88
N CYS A 218 16.53 -26.76 -81.94
CA CYS A 218 16.83 -26.10 -80.68
C CYS A 218 16.89 -27.22 -79.64
N ASN A 219 18.07 -27.42 -79.07
CA ASN A 219 18.33 -28.45 -78.07
C ASN A 219 17.30 -28.42 -76.92
N PRO A 220 16.88 -29.58 -76.40
CA PRO A 220 16.24 -29.68 -75.11
C PRO A 220 17.32 -29.61 -74.04
N THR A 221 17.70 -28.40 -73.64
CA THR A 221 18.59 -28.21 -72.49
C THR A 221 18.02 -27.09 -71.63
N ASN A 222 17.45 -27.52 -70.51
CA ASN A 222 17.54 -26.84 -69.23
C ASN A 222 17.17 -25.35 -69.22
N VAL A 223 15.88 -25.03 -69.05
CA VAL A 223 15.45 -24.25 -67.89
C VAL A 223 14.06 -24.73 -67.50
N THR A 224 14.10 -25.65 -66.54
CA THR A 224 13.00 -26.08 -65.68
C THR A 224 12.18 -24.88 -65.21
N LEU A 225 10.86 -25.05 -65.24
CA LEU A 225 9.91 -24.36 -64.37
C LEU A 225 10.56 -24.08 -63.01
N ASN A 226 10.87 -22.82 -62.73
CA ASN A 226 11.20 -22.39 -61.38
C ASN A 226 10.21 -21.29 -60.97
N LEU A 227 9.02 -21.80 -60.65
CA LEU A 227 7.99 -21.16 -59.87
C LEU A 227 8.57 -20.85 -58.48
N LYS A 228 9.37 -19.79 -58.34
CA LYS A 228 9.79 -19.28 -57.03
C LYS A 228 8.60 -18.55 -56.38
N TYR A 229 7.72 -19.33 -55.76
CA TYR A 229 7.03 -18.94 -54.51
C TYR A 229 6.44 -20.19 -53.84
N THR A 230 7.26 -21.20 -53.57
CA THR A 230 6.98 -22.12 -52.46
C THR A 230 7.36 -21.42 -51.18
N GLN A 231 6.39 -20.72 -50.56
CA GLN A 231 6.39 -20.57 -49.12
C GLN A 231 6.46 -21.98 -48.53
N SER A 232 7.55 -22.28 -47.84
CA SER A 232 7.63 -23.45 -46.98
C SER A 232 6.58 -23.30 -45.88
N ILE A 233 5.40 -23.88 -46.07
CA ILE A 233 4.50 -24.19 -44.97
C ILE A 233 5.21 -25.30 -44.19
N LYS A 234 5.93 -24.91 -43.13
CA LYS A 234 6.39 -25.85 -42.11
C LYS A 234 5.15 -26.36 -41.39
N THR A 235 4.59 -27.49 -41.83
CA THR A 235 3.68 -28.27 -40.98
C THR A 235 4.52 -28.80 -39.83
N LYS A 236 4.23 -28.31 -38.62
CA LYS A 236 4.89 -28.72 -37.38
C LYS A 236 4.81 -30.25 -37.24
N SER A 237 5.94 -30.86 -36.88
CA SER A 237 6.03 -32.28 -36.59
C SER A 237 5.24 -32.59 -35.31
N LYS A 238 4.69 -33.79 -35.19
CA LYS A 238 3.97 -34.24 -33.98
C LYS A 238 4.86 -34.24 -32.72
N ASN A 239 6.18 -34.15 -32.91
CA ASN A 239 7.18 -34.09 -31.84
C ASN A 239 7.50 -32.65 -31.39
N ASP A 240 6.98 -31.60 -32.05
CA ASP A 240 7.16 -30.19 -31.63
C ASP A 240 6.15 -29.74 -30.54
N LEU A 241 5.41 -30.69 -29.94
CA LEU A 241 4.35 -30.41 -28.95
C LEU A 241 4.78 -30.66 -27.49
N GLU A 242 5.97 -31.22 -27.24
CA GLU A 242 6.39 -31.61 -25.88
C GLU A 242 7.42 -30.67 -25.24
N GLU A 243 8.08 -29.79 -26.00
CA GLU A 243 8.98 -28.77 -25.43
C GLU A 243 8.45 -27.35 -25.67
N PRO A 244 8.37 -26.51 -24.63
CA PRO A 244 8.02 -25.11 -24.81
C PRO A 244 9.11 -24.42 -25.66
N THR A 245 8.71 -23.91 -26.83
CA THR A 245 9.58 -23.08 -27.66
C THR A 245 10.02 -21.85 -26.86
N SER A 246 11.24 -21.33 -27.07
CA SER A 246 11.74 -20.16 -26.32
C SER A 246 10.79 -18.95 -26.40
N ASP A 247 10.09 -18.83 -27.52
CA ASP A 247 9.05 -17.82 -27.75
C ASP A 247 7.78 -18.08 -26.92
N GLY A 248 7.41 -19.34 -26.74
CA GLY A 248 6.32 -19.75 -25.84
C GLY A 248 6.67 -19.53 -24.37
N THR A 249 7.93 -19.74 -23.99
CA THR A 249 8.45 -19.42 -22.64
C THR A 249 8.42 -17.92 -22.39
N LEU A 250 8.87 -17.10 -23.35
CA LEU A 250 8.82 -15.64 -23.26
C LEU A 250 7.38 -15.12 -23.10
N MET A 251 6.44 -15.64 -23.89
CA MET A 251 5.03 -15.26 -23.78
C MET A 251 4.41 -15.70 -22.45
N ARG A 252 4.83 -16.84 -21.90
CA ARG A 252 4.38 -17.27 -20.58
C ARG A 252 4.93 -16.37 -19.47
N ASP A 253 6.20 -15.95 -19.57
CA ASP A 253 6.82 -15.06 -18.59
C ASP A 253 6.23 -13.65 -18.60
N LEU A 254 5.87 -13.13 -19.78
CA LEU A 254 5.30 -11.79 -19.90
C LEU A 254 3.84 -11.69 -19.43
N PHE A 255 3.05 -12.75 -19.60
CA PHE A 255 1.59 -12.68 -19.38
C PHE A 255 1.08 -13.55 -18.23
N PHE A 256 1.86 -14.54 -17.77
CA PHE A 256 1.40 -15.53 -16.78
C PHE A 256 2.37 -15.75 -15.61
N ARG A 257 3.47 -15.00 -15.52
CA ARG A 257 4.33 -15.03 -14.34
C ARG A 257 3.60 -14.35 -13.19
N ILE A 258 3.21 -15.16 -12.20
CA ILE A 258 2.74 -14.67 -10.90
C ILE A 258 3.95 -13.96 -10.26
N PRO A 259 3.85 -12.69 -9.86
CA PRO A 259 4.98 -11.98 -9.27
C PRO A 259 5.45 -12.72 -8.01
N ASN A 260 6.66 -13.29 -8.06
CA ASN A 260 7.29 -13.87 -6.89
C ASN A 260 7.87 -12.70 -6.09
N ILE A 261 7.36 -12.49 -4.87
CA ILE A 261 7.67 -11.32 -4.03
C ILE A 261 9.17 -11.25 -3.68
N GLU A 262 9.89 -12.38 -3.78
CA GLU A 262 11.33 -12.49 -3.50
C GLU A 262 12.25 -11.95 -4.63
N ASP A 263 11.78 -11.86 -5.88
CA ASP A 263 12.61 -11.37 -7.02
C ASP A 263 12.58 -9.82 -7.18
N ASN A 264 11.77 -9.11 -6.37
CA ASN A 264 11.53 -7.67 -6.52
C ASN A 264 12.48 -6.76 -5.72
N GLU A 265 13.53 -7.28 -5.08
CA GLU A 265 14.48 -6.44 -4.33
C GLU A 265 15.30 -5.49 -5.23
N SER A 266 15.31 -5.64 -6.56
CA SER A 266 16.16 -4.83 -7.45
C SER A 266 15.46 -3.93 -8.48
N LEU A 267 14.13 -3.78 -8.46
CA LEU A 267 13.43 -2.80 -9.31
C LEU A 267 12.93 -1.61 -8.48
N TYR A 268 13.84 -1.04 -7.70
CA TYR A 268 13.72 0.30 -7.15
C TYR A 268 13.88 1.34 -8.29
N LEU A 269 12.80 1.65 -8.99
CA LEU A 269 12.71 2.83 -9.86
C LEU A 269 12.44 4.08 -8.99
N MET A 270 13.39 4.45 -8.12
CA MET A 270 13.36 5.78 -7.52
C MET A 270 13.94 6.79 -8.52
N PRO A 271 13.21 7.88 -8.84
CA PRO A 271 13.83 9.04 -9.44
C PRO A 271 14.74 9.68 -8.39
N THR A 272 16.05 9.65 -8.62
CA THR A 272 16.98 10.48 -7.85
C THR A 272 16.68 11.96 -8.11
N LEU A 273 16.40 12.71 -7.05
CA LEU A 273 16.30 14.16 -7.06
C LEU A 273 17.58 14.80 -7.64
N PRO A 274 17.50 15.88 -8.44
CA PRO A 274 18.66 16.72 -8.73
C PRO A 274 19.15 17.40 -7.45
N LYS A 275 20.46 17.39 -7.24
CA LYS A 275 21.16 18.04 -6.12
C LYS A 275 21.21 19.57 -6.30
N ASP A 276 20.10 20.26 -6.48
CA ASP A 276 20.11 21.73 -6.56
C ASP A 276 18.83 22.34 -6.00
N PHE A 277 18.57 22.13 -4.70
CA PHE A 277 17.73 23.03 -3.89
C PHE A 277 18.21 22.98 -2.43
N ASN A 278 19.27 23.74 -2.15
CA ASN A 278 19.56 24.29 -0.83
C ASN A 278 19.13 25.75 -0.83
#